data_AF-A0AAD5CHY7-F1
#
_entry.id   AF-A0AAD5CHY7-F1
#
_cell.length_a   1.000
_cell.length_b   1.000
_cell.length_c   1.000
_cell.angle_alpha   90.00
_cell.angle_beta   90.00
_cell.angle_gamma   90.00
#
_symmetry.space_group_name_H-M   'P 1'
#
loop_
_entity.id
_entity.type
_entity.pdbx_description
1 polymer ?
#
loop_
_entity_poly.entity_id
_entity_poly.type
_entity_poly.pdbx_seq_one_letter_code
_entity_poly.pdbx_strand_id
1 'polypeptide(L)'
;MTEGRRSDFFNHLKAVAESLTALAWIAYVGKDCGMSMPIAHVEESWQAAEFYNNKVLVEYRNKDSNHVEWARALKELYVPGLRNYVKTHYPLGPVWSATGSAVSAPPKASAPAPPPPPP
;
A
#
# COMPACT_ATOMS: atom_id res chain seq x y z
N MET A 1 15.38 -4.59 -20.23
CA MET A 1 15.59 -6.04 -20.34
C MET A 1 15.89 -6.59 -18.96
N THR A 2 14.96 -7.32 -18.37
CA THR A 2 15.22 -8.26 -17.26
C THR A 2 14.13 -9.33 -17.32
N GLU A 3 14.23 -10.24 -18.29
CA GLU A 3 13.47 -11.49 -18.25
C GLU A 3 14.11 -12.41 -17.20
N GLY A 4 13.82 -12.14 -15.94
CA GLY A 4 13.91 -13.15 -14.89
C GLY A 4 12.69 -14.05 -14.99
N ARG A 5 12.87 -15.36 -14.74
CA ARG A 5 11.79 -16.34 -14.64
C ARG A 5 10.64 -15.75 -13.82
N ARG A 6 9.45 -15.61 -14.42
CA ARG A 6 8.25 -15.17 -13.69
C ARG A 6 8.06 -16.10 -12.48
N SER A 7 7.92 -15.52 -11.29
CA SER A 7 7.65 -16.29 -10.07
C SER A 7 6.40 -17.15 -10.24
N ASP A 8 6.44 -18.38 -9.74
CA ASP A 8 5.29 -19.28 -9.70
C ASP A 8 4.13 -18.68 -8.86
N PHE A 9 4.45 -17.69 -8.00
CA PHE A 9 3.49 -16.96 -7.17
C PHE A 9 3.24 -15.53 -7.67
N PHE A 10 3.34 -15.27 -8.98
CA PHE A 10 3.14 -13.94 -9.56
C PHE A 10 1.86 -13.24 -9.10
N ASN A 11 0.72 -13.94 -9.06
CA ASN A 11 -0.55 -13.36 -8.63
C ASN A 11 -0.55 -13.01 -7.13
N HIS A 12 0.19 -13.75 -6.28
CA HIS A 12 0.34 -13.42 -4.86
C HIS A 12 1.13 -12.12 -4.71
N LEU A 13 2.27 -12.02 -5.40
CA LEU A 13 3.12 -10.85 -5.39
C LEU A 13 2.38 -9.60 -5.91
N LYS A 14 1.57 -9.77 -6.97
CA LYS A 14 0.74 -8.68 -7.48
C LYS A 14 -0.37 -8.27 -6.52
N ALA A 15 -1.10 -9.22 -5.93
CA ALA A 15 -2.12 -8.88 -4.93
C ALA A 15 -1.53 -8.08 -3.75
N VAL A 16 -0.34 -8.45 -3.27
CA VAL A 16 0.37 -7.69 -2.23
C VAL A 16 0.81 -6.32 -2.75
N ALA A 17 1.51 -6.26 -3.89
CA ALA A 17 2.05 -5.02 -4.42
C ALA A 17 0.96 -3.95 -4.67
N GLU A 18 -0.18 -4.34 -5.25
CA GLU A 18 -1.28 -3.42 -5.52
C GLU A 18 -2.04 -3.05 -4.23
N SER A 19 -2.12 -3.93 -3.23
CA SER A 19 -2.82 -3.60 -1.96
C SER A 19 -2.01 -2.72 -1.02
N LEU A 20 -0.67 -2.72 -1.13
CA LEU A 20 0.21 -1.91 -0.28
C LEU A 20 -0.05 -0.40 -0.39
N THR A 21 -0.62 0.08 -1.50
CA THR A 21 -1.00 1.49 -1.65
C THR A 21 -2.00 1.91 -0.57
N ALA A 22 -2.81 1.00 -0.04
CA ALA A 22 -3.75 1.29 1.03
C ALA A 22 -3.08 1.92 2.25
N LEU A 23 -1.82 1.56 2.55
CA LEU A 23 -1.06 2.09 3.68
C LEU A 23 -0.75 3.60 3.56
N ALA A 24 -0.84 4.17 2.36
CA ALA A 24 -0.63 5.59 2.13
C ALA A 24 -1.77 6.47 2.69
N TRP A 25 -2.86 5.89 3.21
CA TRP A 25 -3.95 6.64 3.86
C TRP A 25 -3.46 7.59 4.97
N ILE A 26 -2.34 7.26 5.64
CA ILE A 26 -1.73 8.10 6.68
C ILE A 26 -1.16 9.43 6.15
N ALA A 27 -0.97 9.54 4.85
CA ALA A 27 -0.49 10.77 4.22
C ALA A 27 -1.64 11.77 3.97
N TYR A 28 -2.90 11.40 4.22
CA TYR A 28 -4.04 12.29 4.03
C TYR A 28 -3.95 13.49 4.97
N VAL A 29 -3.87 14.69 4.39
CA VAL A 29 -3.76 15.97 5.12
C VAL A 29 -4.94 16.92 4.85
N GLY A 30 -6.03 16.41 4.29
CA GLY A 30 -7.24 17.18 3.98
C GLY A 30 -7.71 16.98 2.54
N LYS A 31 -8.87 17.53 2.21
CA LYS A 31 -9.57 17.28 0.92
C LYS A 31 -8.78 17.76 -0.29
N ASP A 32 -7.92 18.77 -0.13
CA ASP A 32 -7.19 19.40 -1.23
C ASP A 32 -5.79 18.78 -1.46
N CYS A 33 -5.43 17.70 -0.76
CA CYS A 33 -4.11 17.06 -0.88
C CYS A 33 -3.96 16.10 -2.07
N GLY A 34 -4.99 15.98 -2.92
CA GLY A 34 -4.97 15.11 -4.09
C GLY A 34 -5.16 13.61 -3.79
N MET A 35 -5.53 13.25 -2.56
CA MET A 35 -5.87 11.87 -2.19
C MET A 35 -7.34 11.73 -1.83
N SER A 36 -7.89 10.54 -2.08
CA SER A 36 -9.22 10.16 -1.62
C SER A 36 -9.29 10.13 -0.09
N MET A 37 -10.50 10.23 0.45
CA MET A 37 -10.72 10.09 1.90
C MET A 37 -10.10 8.78 2.40
N PRO A 38 -9.50 8.74 3.60
CA PRO A 38 -8.73 7.58 4.08
C PRO A 38 -9.44 6.22 3.93
N ILE A 39 -10.74 6.17 4.23
CA ILE A 39 -11.54 4.94 4.11
C ILE A 39 -11.69 4.53 2.64
N ALA A 40 -12.02 5.49 1.76
CA ALA A 40 -12.17 5.25 0.33
C ALA A 40 -10.84 4.83 -0.31
N HIS A 41 -9.74 5.45 0.11
CA HIS A 41 -8.40 5.10 -0.36
C HIS A 41 -8.04 3.63 -0.06
N VAL A 42 -8.40 3.13 1.13
CA VAL A 42 -8.23 1.71 1.49
C VAL A 42 -9.12 0.81 0.63
N GLU A 43 -10.38 1.19 0.37
CA GLU A 43 -11.31 0.43 -0.47
C GLU A 43 -10.84 0.35 -1.93
N GLU A 44 -10.45 1.49 -2.52
CA GLU A 44 -9.92 1.60 -3.89
C GLU A 44 -8.64 0.78 -4.07
N SER A 45 -7.72 0.85 -3.10
CA SER A 45 -6.48 0.06 -3.10
C SER A 45 -6.77 -1.44 -3.04
N TRP A 46 -7.75 -1.87 -2.23
CA TRP A 46 -8.17 -3.27 -2.22
C TRP A 46 -8.79 -3.69 -3.56
N GLN A 47 -9.63 -2.87 -4.17
CA GLN A 47 -10.24 -3.18 -5.47
C GLN A 47 -9.19 -3.46 -6.56
N ALA A 48 -8.07 -2.71 -6.57
CA ALA A 48 -6.95 -2.96 -7.49
C ALA A 48 -6.28 -4.33 -7.24
N ALA A 49 -6.10 -4.71 -5.96
CA ALA A 49 -5.51 -5.99 -5.58
C ALA A 49 -6.46 -7.18 -5.76
N GLU A 50 -7.76 -6.96 -5.63
CA GLU A 50 -8.78 -8.02 -5.60
C GLU A 50 -8.79 -8.84 -6.88
N PHE A 51 -8.49 -8.22 -8.03
CA PHE A 51 -8.35 -8.94 -9.30
C PHE A 51 -7.29 -10.05 -9.23
N TYR A 52 -6.10 -9.75 -8.70
CA TYR A 52 -5.02 -10.73 -8.58
C TYR A 52 -5.30 -11.73 -7.45
N ASN A 53 -5.91 -11.28 -6.35
CA ASN A 53 -6.31 -12.15 -5.26
C ASN A 53 -7.35 -13.20 -5.71
N ASN A 54 -8.32 -12.79 -6.53
CA ASN A 54 -9.31 -13.70 -7.11
C ASN A 54 -8.68 -14.74 -8.03
N LYS A 55 -7.60 -14.39 -8.75
CA LYS A 55 -6.84 -15.37 -9.54
C LYS A 55 -6.20 -16.43 -8.66
N VAL A 56 -5.65 -16.06 -7.49
CA VAL A 56 -5.15 -17.02 -6.50
C VAL A 56 -6.28 -17.93 -6.03
N LEU A 57 -7.43 -17.38 -5.65
CA LEU A 57 -8.58 -18.17 -5.21
C LEU A 57 -9.04 -19.16 -6.29
N VAL A 58 -9.15 -18.73 -7.54
CA VAL A 58 -9.57 -19.60 -8.66
C VAL A 58 -8.54 -20.70 -8.92
N GLU A 59 -7.25 -20.36 -8.92
CA GLU A 59 -6.17 -21.29 -9.22
C GLU A 59 -6.03 -22.38 -8.15
N TYR A 60 -6.19 -22.03 -6.88
CA TYR A 60 -5.86 -22.90 -5.75
C TYR A 60 -7.07 -23.51 -5.03
N ARG A 61 -8.32 -23.13 -5.35
CA ARG A 61 -9.55 -23.59 -4.66
C ARG A 61 -9.67 -25.11 -4.44
N ASN A 62 -9.11 -25.91 -5.35
CA ASN A 62 -9.16 -27.38 -5.30
C ASN A 62 -7.75 -28.01 -5.29
N LYS A 63 -6.70 -27.22 -5.06
CA LYS A 63 -5.30 -27.68 -5.13
C LYS A 63 -4.64 -27.66 -3.75
N ASP A 64 -4.74 -26.53 -3.05
CA ASP A 64 -4.09 -26.32 -1.77
C ASP A 64 -4.85 -25.25 -0.98
N SER A 65 -5.32 -25.62 0.22
CA SER A 65 -6.07 -24.73 1.11
C SER A 65 -5.23 -23.59 1.66
N ASN A 66 -3.91 -23.75 1.81
CA ASN A 66 -3.03 -22.71 2.36
C ASN A 66 -3.09 -21.43 1.52
N HIS A 67 -3.12 -21.55 0.19
CA HIS A 67 -3.23 -20.41 -0.72
C HIS A 67 -4.60 -19.73 -0.66
N VAL A 68 -5.66 -20.52 -0.44
CA VAL A 68 -7.03 -20.00 -0.28
C VAL A 68 -7.16 -19.24 1.03
N GLU A 69 -6.64 -19.80 2.11
CA GLU A 69 -6.61 -19.17 3.44
C GLU A 69 -5.77 -17.89 3.41
N TRP A 70 -4.61 -17.91 2.77
CA TRP A 70 -3.78 -16.73 2.55
C TRP A 70 -4.54 -15.61 1.82
N ALA A 71 -5.23 -15.94 0.72
CA ALA A 71 -5.96 -14.95 -0.08
C ALA A 71 -7.17 -14.36 0.67
N ARG A 72 -7.80 -15.14 1.54
CA ARG A 72 -8.87 -14.67 2.44
C ARG A 72 -8.31 -13.78 3.54
N ALA A 73 -7.22 -14.19 4.18
CA ALA A 73 -6.55 -13.40 5.22
C ALA A 73 -6.07 -12.05 4.69
N LEU A 74 -5.52 -12.02 3.47
CA LEU A 74 -5.11 -10.76 2.83
C LEU A 74 -6.30 -9.82 2.60
N LYS A 75 -7.44 -10.36 2.13
CA LYS A 75 -8.67 -9.58 1.98
C LYS A 75 -9.15 -9.02 3.32
N GLU A 76 -9.28 -9.90 4.31
CA GLU A 76 -9.77 -9.53 5.64
C GLU A 76 -8.91 -8.49 6.33
N LEU A 77 -7.59 -8.51 6.10
CA LEU A 77 -6.64 -7.51 6.61
C LEU A 77 -7.02 -6.09 6.14
N TYR A 78 -7.36 -5.91 4.88
CA TYR A 78 -7.72 -4.59 4.35
C TYR A 78 -9.21 -4.26 4.54
N VAL A 79 -10.07 -5.21 4.19
CA VAL A 79 -11.53 -5.08 4.24
C VAL A 79 -12.13 -6.36 4.84
N PRO A 80 -12.60 -6.34 6.10
CA PRO A 80 -12.93 -5.15 6.88
C PRO A 80 -11.81 -4.55 7.75
N GLY A 81 -10.67 -5.23 7.96
CA GLY A 81 -9.69 -4.89 9.01
C GLY A 81 -9.24 -3.43 9.06
N LEU A 82 -8.35 -3.03 8.14
CA LEU A 82 -7.81 -1.68 8.06
C LEU A 82 -8.92 -0.63 7.84
N ARG A 83 -9.84 -0.91 6.93
CA ARG A 83 -10.95 -0.01 6.62
C ARG A 83 -11.76 0.36 7.86
N ASN A 84 -12.13 -0.62 8.67
CA ASN A 84 -12.91 -0.38 9.89
C ASN A 84 -12.07 0.32 10.95
N TYR A 85 -10.79 -0.01 11.08
CA TYR A 85 -9.88 0.73 11.96
C TYR A 85 -9.83 2.22 11.60
N VAL A 86 -9.60 2.55 10.33
CA VAL A 86 -9.58 3.94 9.85
C VAL A 86 -10.92 4.61 10.08
N LYS A 87 -12.04 3.93 9.78
CA LYS A 87 -13.38 4.47 10.02
C LYS A 87 -13.64 4.81 11.48
N THR A 88 -13.24 3.93 12.40
CA THR A 88 -13.50 4.09 13.83
C THR A 88 -12.59 5.14 14.47
N HIS A 89 -11.32 5.19 14.09
CA HIS A 89 -10.31 6.01 14.79
C HIS A 89 -9.90 7.28 14.04
N TYR A 90 -9.95 7.27 12.70
CA TYR A 90 -9.45 8.36 11.85
C TYR A 90 -10.41 8.69 10.68
N PRO A 91 -11.71 8.89 10.92
CA PRO A 91 -12.70 9.09 9.85
C PRO A 91 -12.44 10.34 8.98
N LEU A 92 -11.70 11.31 9.52
CA LEU A 92 -11.30 12.55 8.85
C LEU A 92 -9.79 12.62 8.56
N GLY A 93 -9.08 11.51 8.72
CA GLY A 93 -7.62 11.45 8.58
C GLY A 93 -6.86 11.35 9.90
N PRO A 94 -5.54 11.09 9.81
CA PRO A 94 -4.66 11.05 10.96
C PRO A 94 -4.62 12.38 11.72
N VAL A 95 -4.56 12.30 13.04
CA VAL A 95 -4.40 13.47 13.91
C VAL A 95 -2.99 13.45 14.47
N TRP A 96 -2.22 14.50 14.18
CA TRP A 96 -0.85 14.68 14.67
C TRP A 96 -0.86 15.63 15.88
N SER A 97 -0.10 15.30 16.93
CA SER A 97 -0.02 16.16 18.11
C SER A 97 0.76 17.44 17.82
N ALA A 98 0.18 18.60 18.15
CA ALA A 98 0.85 19.90 18.08
C ALA A 98 1.97 20.08 19.12
N THR A 99 1.98 19.25 20.18
CA THR A 99 3.05 19.21 21.21
C THR A 99 4.11 18.16 20.92
N GLY A 100 4.02 17.44 19.80
CA GLY A 100 5.08 16.55 19.35
C GLY A 100 6.33 17.34 18.95
N SER A 101 7.53 16.80 19.24
CA SER A 101 8.77 17.36 18.68
C SER A 101 8.69 17.35 17.16
N ALA A 102 9.16 18.43 16.52
CA ALA A 102 9.23 18.49 15.06
C ALA A 102 10.02 17.28 14.55
N VAL A 103 9.37 16.42 13.77
CA VAL A 103 10.04 15.33 13.06
C VAL A 103 10.91 16.01 12.00
N SER A 104 12.19 16.18 12.31
CA SER A 104 13.13 16.86 11.42
C SER A 104 13.25 16.03 10.15
N ALA A 105 12.99 16.65 9.00
CA ALA A 105 13.29 16.02 7.72
C ALA A 105 14.78 15.64 7.71
N PRO A 106 15.15 14.43 7.22
CA PRO A 106 16.55 14.10 7.04
C PRO A 106 17.21 15.19 6.17
N PRO A 107 18.45 15.61 6.49
CA PRO A 107 19.12 16.67 5.75
C PRO A 107 19.14 16.29 4.26
N LYS A 108 18.72 17.22 3.40
CA LYS A 108 18.84 17.04 1.94
C LYS A 108 20.29 16.71 1.65
N ALA A 109 20.54 15.58 0.99
CA ALA A 109 21.87 15.24 0.49
C ALA A 109 22.38 16.44 -0.33
N SER A 110 23.52 16.99 0.05
CA SER A 110 24.19 18.06 -0.67
C SER A 110 24.32 17.66 -2.14
N ALA A 111 23.87 18.52 -3.04
CA ALA A 111 24.00 18.30 -4.48
C ALA A 111 25.47 17.97 -4.83
N PRO A 112 25.74 17.06 -5.78
CA PRO A 112 27.10 16.80 -6.25
C PRO A 112 27.71 18.13 -6.73
N ALA A 113 28.95 18.39 -6.32
CA ALA A 113 29.68 19.56 -6.79
C ALA A 113 29.76 19.55 -8.33
N PRO A 114 29.65 20.71 -9.00
CA PRO A 114 29.78 20.78 -10.45
C PRO A 114 31.15 20.22 -10.87
N PRO A 115 31.22 19.52 -12.02
CA PRO A 115 32.48 18.96 -12.50
C PRO A 115 33.50 20.08 -12.76
N PRO A 116 34.79 19.83 -12.52
CA PRO A 116 35.83 20.83 -12.71
C PRO A 116 35.90 21.28 -14.18
N PRO A 117 36.24 22.56 -14.45
CA PRO A 117 36.38 23.06 -15.82
C PRO A 117 37.51 22.32 -16.56
N PRO A 118 37.35 22.08 -17.87
CA PRO A 118 38.37 21.41 -18.68
C PRO A 118 39.62 22.29 -18.86
N PRO A 119 40.81 21.66 -19.05
CA PRO A 119 42.08 22.35 -19.32
C PRO A 119 42.14 23.01 -20.70
#